data_AF-W6RP68-F1
#
_entry.id   AF-W6RP68-F1
#
_cell.length_a   1.000
_cell.length_b   1.000
_cell.length_c   1.000
_cell.angle_alpha   90.00
_cell.angle_beta   90.00
_cell.angle_gamma   90.00
#
_symmetry.space_group_name_H-M   'P 1'
#
loop_
_entity.id
_entity.type
_entity.pdbx_description
1 polymer ?
#
loop_
_entity_poly.entity_id
_entity_poly.type
_entity_poly.pdbx_seq_one_letter_code
_entity_poly.pdbx_strand_id
1 'polypeptide(L)'
;MLRQRRYPALRLAPVNALGSGFCVLLCLPLMSHAMPSLQEILVLAVFGSTTSGIAYLLFMTGGRYIPSSEAGLIGLLDVVLGPLWVWLAFSETPDISTIIGGVIILISVFWYLWSGMRGDQPRRTLKNV
;
A
#
# COMPACT_ATOMS: atom_id res chain seq x y z
N MET A 1 -8.55 -27.17 1.15
CA MET A 1 -8.53 -25.81 0.56
C MET A 1 -9.82 -24.98 0.77
N LEU A 2 -10.83 -25.45 1.53
CA LEU A 2 -12.13 -24.75 1.66
C LEU A 2 -12.29 -23.84 2.91
N ARG A 3 -11.30 -23.75 3.80
CA ARG A 3 -11.41 -22.99 5.07
C ARG A 3 -10.85 -21.56 5.00
N GLN A 4 -10.21 -21.18 3.89
CA GLN A 4 -9.46 -19.92 3.79
C GLN A 4 -10.21 -18.77 3.12
N ARG A 5 -11.39 -19.02 2.53
CA ARG A 5 -12.16 -17.97 1.83
C ARG A 5 -13.16 -17.22 2.71
N ARG A 6 -13.28 -17.57 4.00
CA ARG A 6 -14.39 -17.07 4.80
C ARG A 6 -14.12 -15.71 5.47
N TYR A 7 -12.88 -15.38 5.85
CA TYR A 7 -12.57 -14.08 6.49
C TYR A 7 -11.14 -13.58 6.27
N PRO A 8 -10.77 -13.08 5.08
CA PRO A 8 -9.49 -12.38 4.87
C PRO A 8 -9.35 -11.13 5.76
N ALA A 9 -10.47 -10.47 6.11
CA ALA A 9 -10.50 -9.28 6.98
C ALA A 9 -10.02 -9.55 8.43
N LEU A 10 -10.34 -10.73 8.98
CA LEU A 10 -9.94 -11.12 10.35
C LEU A 10 -8.45 -11.45 10.47
N ARG A 11 -7.71 -11.59 9.36
CA ARG A 11 -6.27 -11.89 9.39
C ARG A 11 -5.39 -10.64 9.23
N LEU A 12 -5.85 -9.65 8.48
CA LEU A 12 -5.10 -8.39 8.29
C LEU A 12 -5.27 -7.43 9.46
N ALA A 13 -6.48 -7.36 10.05
CA ALA A 13 -6.76 -6.52 11.22
C ALA A 13 -5.84 -6.82 12.43
N PRO A 14 -5.67 -8.08 12.89
CA PRO A 14 -4.76 -8.37 14.00
C PRO A 14 -3.29 -8.17 13.64
N VAL A 15 -2.88 -8.44 12.39
CA VAL A 15 -1.50 -8.19 11.94
C VAL A 15 -1.16 -6.71 11.99
N ASN A 16 -2.08 -5.86 11.53
CA ASN A 16 -1.92 -4.41 11.64
C ASN A 16 -1.98 -3.89 13.06
N ALA A 17 -2.85 -4.45 13.91
CA ALA A 17 -2.92 -4.07 15.31
C ALA A 17 -1.62 -4.40 16.05
N LEU A 18 -1.05 -5.58 15.78
CA LEU A 18 0.25 -5.98 16.32
C LEU A 18 1.38 -5.09 15.78
N GLY A 19 1.39 -4.81 14.47
CA GLY A 19 2.37 -3.90 13.85
C GLY A 19 2.29 -2.48 14.41
N SER A 20 1.08 -1.95 14.60
CA SER A 20 0.85 -0.62 15.18
C SER A 20 1.28 -0.59 16.64
N GLY A 21 0.98 -1.63 17.42
CA GLY A 21 1.46 -1.75 18.80
C GLY A 21 2.98 -1.83 18.89
N PHE A 22 3.63 -2.56 17.99
CA PHE A 22 5.08 -2.64 17.91
C PHE A 22 5.71 -1.29 17.52
N CYS A 23 5.12 -0.57 16.56
CA CYS A 23 5.55 0.80 16.23
C CYS A 23 5.42 1.74 17.44
N VAL A 24 4.34 1.67 18.21
CA VAL A 24 4.19 2.47 19.45
C VAL A 24 5.31 2.15 20.44
N LEU A 25 5.61 0.86 20.65
CA LEU A 25 6.70 0.44 21.53
C LEU A 25 8.08 0.95 21.07
N LEU A 26 8.32 0.97 19.76
CA LEU A 26 9.57 1.48 19.20
C LEU A 26 9.66 3.01 19.20
N CYS A 27 8.55 3.70 19.00
CA CYS A 27 8.50 5.16 18.97
C CYS A 27 8.43 5.80 20.36
N LEU A 28 7.92 5.08 21.38
CA LEU A 28 7.88 5.53 22.78
C LEU A 28 9.23 6.07 23.31
N PRO A 29 10.38 5.37 23.15
CA PRO A 29 11.67 5.87 23.62
C PRO A 29 12.23 7.04 22.79
N LEU A 30 11.73 7.25 21.56
CA LEU A 30 12.11 8.37 20.70
C LEU A 30 11.19 9.59 20.85
N MET A 31 10.10 9.48 21.61
CA MET A 31 9.15 10.57 21.80
C MET A 31 9.76 11.67 22.67
N SER A 32 9.88 12.88 22.12
CA SER A 32 10.22 14.08 22.88
C SER A 32 9.21 14.27 24.02
N HIS A 33 9.65 14.68 25.21
CA HIS A 33 8.83 14.80 26.43
C HIS A 33 7.71 15.88 26.39
N ALA A 34 7.40 16.43 25.21
CA ALA A 34 6.26 17.32 25.00
C ALA A 34 5.00 16.47 24.77
N MET A 35 4.11 16.45 25.76
CA MET A 35 2.83 15.77 25.63
C MET A 35 1.94 16.60 24.69
N PRO A 36 1.48 16.04 23.55
CA PRO A 36 0.63 16.76 22.61
C PRO A 36 -0.70 17.12 23.28
N SER A 37 -1.23 18.27 22.91
CA SER A 37 -2.53 18.76 23.36
C SER A 37 -3.66 17.85 22.89
N LEU A 38 -4.81 17.88 23.58
CA LEU A 38 -5.98 17.09 23.19
C LEU A 38 -6.44 17.36 21.75
N GLN A 39 -6.28 18.61 21.28
CA GLN A 39 -6.61 18.99 19.91
C GLN A 39 -5.69 18.31 18.89
N GLU A 40 -4.38 18.27 19.14
CA GLU A 40 -3.42 17.58 18.25
C GLU A 40 -3.67 16.08 18.21
N ILE A 41 -4.00 15.47 19.35
CA ILE A 41 -4.36 14.05 19.41
C ILE A 41 -5.63 13.78 18.58
N LEU A 42 -6.65 14.64 18.67
CA LEU A 42 -7.88 14.50 17.90
C LEU A 42 -7.61 14.68 16.40
N VAL A 43 -6.83 15.67 16.00
CA VAL A 43 -6.44 15.89 14.60
C VAL A 43 -5.67 14.68 14.06
N LEU A 44 -4.71 14.15 14.81
CA LEU A 44 -3.96 12.95 14.45
C LEU A 44 -4.86 11.71 14.35
N ALA A 45 -5.80 11.55 15.28
CA ALA A 45 -6.74 10.44 15.26
C ALA A 45 -7.67 10.51 14.05
N VAL A 46 -8.22 11.68 13.73
CA VAL A 46 -9.06 11.89 12.55
C VAL A 46 -8.24 11.71 11.27
N PHE A 47 -7.03 12.26 11.21
CA PHE A 47 -6.15 12.13 10.06
C PHE A 47 -5.77 10.66 9.80
N GLY A 48 -5.30 9.95 10.82
CA GLY A 48 -4.92 8.54 10.74
C GLY A 48 -6.11 7.63 10.40
N SER A 49 -7.26 7.84 11.05
CA SER A 49 -8.47 7.06 10.76
C SER A 49 -9.04 7.35 9.37
N THR A 50 -8.97 8.59 8.88
CA THR A 50 -9.44 8.95 7.54
C THR A 50 -8.51 8.35 6.49
N THR A 51 -7.20 8.60 6.58
CA THR A 51 -6.21 8.12 5.61
C THR A 51 -6.13 6.59 5.58
N SER A 52 -5.91 5.96 6.74
CA SER A 52 -5.77 4.50 6.81
C SER A 52 -7.11 3.79 6.74
N GLY A 53 -8.14 4.31 7.40
CA GLY A 53 -9.46 3.67 7.43
C GLY A 53 -10.14 3.68 6.06
N ILE A 54 -10.14 4.82 5.36
CA ILE A 54 -10.69 4.88 3.99
C ILE A 54 -9.85 4.02 3.05
N ALA A 55 -8.51 4.07 3.13
CA ALA A 55 -7.64 3.22 2.33
C ALA A 55 -7.94 1.73 2.54
N TYR A 56 -8.12 1.28 3.79
CA TYR A 56 -8.49 -0.10 4.09
C TYR A 56 -9.87 -0.48 3.57
N LEU A 57 -10.87 0.42 3.71
CA LEU A 57 -12.21 0.18 3.22
C LEU A 57 -12.22 0.06 1.69
N LEU A 58 -11.52 0.94 0.97
CA LEU A 58 -11.35 0.87 -0.48
C LEU A 58 -10.58 -0.40 -0.89
N PHE A 59 -9.51 -0.74 -0.18
CA PHE A 59 -8.73 -1.95 -0.48
C PHE A 59 -9.55 -3.22 -0.29
N MET A 60 -10.35 -3.30 0.79
CA MET A 60 -11.22 -4.46 1.05
C MET A 60 -12.36 -4.58 0.06
N THR A 61 -12.96 -3.46 -0.34
CA THR A 61 -14.05 -3.44 -1.32
C THR A 61 -13.50 -3.71 -2.72
N GLY A 62 -12.50 -2.97 -3.18
CA GLY A 62 -11.88 -3.09 -4.50
C GLY A 62 -11.14 -4.42 -4.72
N GLY A 63 -10.44 -4.94 -3.72
CA GLY A 63 -9.69 -6.20 -3.82
C GLY A 63 -10.55 -7.44 -4.10
N ARG A 64 -11.88 -7.36 -3.97
CA ARG A 64 -12.81 -8.42 -4.36
C ARG A 64 -13.20 -8.39 -5.84
N TYR A 65 -13.02 -7.25 -6.51
CA TYR A 65 -13.46 -7.02 -7.89
C TYR A 65 -12.31 -7.01 -8.90
N ILE A 66 -11.07 -6.92 -8.44
CA ILE A 66 -9.90 -6.73 -9.31
C ILE A 66 -9.14 -8.07 -9.50
N PRO A 67 -8.96 -8.56 -10.74
CA PRO A 67 -8.09 -9.69 -11.07
C PRO A 67 -6.65 -9.49 -10.57
N SER A 68 -5.94 -10.56 -10.19
CA SER A 68 -4.57 -10.48 -9.65
C SER A 68 -3.59 -9.68 -10.50
N SER A 69 -3.76 -9.67 -11.83
CA SER A 69 -2.93 -8.90 -12.76
C SER A 69 -3.18 -7.40 -12.68
N GLU A 70 -4.44 -6.97 -12.54
CA GLU A 70 -4.82 -5.56 -12.44
C GLU A 70 -4.44 -4.96 -11.08
N ALA A 71 -4.51 -5.75 -10.01
CA ALA A 71 -4.09 -5.31 -8.67
C ALA A 71 -2.58 -4.96 -8.63
N GLY A 72 -1.75 -5.73 -9.34
CA GLY A 72 -0.33 -5.43 -9.51
C GLY A 72 -0.10 -4.13 -10.29
N LEU A 73 -0.85 -3.93 -11.38
CA LEU A 73 -0.82 -2.69 -12.18
C LEU A 73 -1.20 -1.46 -11.36
N ILE A 74 -2.23 -1.55 -10.52
CA ILE A 74 -2.66 -0.46 -9.64
C ILE A 74 -1.57 -0.12 -8.62
N GLY A 75 -0.92 -1.13 -8.01
CA GLY A 75 0.18 -0.89 -7.07
C GLY A 75 1.36 -0.19 -7.74
N LEU A 76 1.69 -0.56 -8.98
CA LEU A 76 2.74 0.10 -9.76
C LEU A 76 2.35 1.54 -10.15
N LEU A 77 1.10 1.75 -10.52
CA LEU A 77 0.55 3.06 -10.86
C LEU A 77 0.60 4.01 -9.65
N ASP A 78 0.24 3.53 -8.46
CA ASP A 78 0.27 4.30 -7.21
C ASP A 78 1.70 4.80 -6.87
N VAL A 79 2.71 3.95 -7.05
CA VAL A 79 4.12 4.30 -6.81
C VAL A 79 4.60 5.42 -7.74
N VAL A 80 4.12 5.46 -8.99
CA VAL A 80 4.41 6.55 -9.94
C VAL A 80 3.55 7.78 -9.65
N LEU A 81 2.29 7.57 -9.25
CA LEU A 81 1.36 8.65 -8.95
C LEU A 81 1.81 9.46 -7.73
N GLY A 82 2.38 8.84 -6.70
CA GLY A 82 2.83 9.54 -5.49
C GLY A 82 3.71 10.77 -5.78
N PRO A 83 4.88 10.60 -6.43
CA PRO A 83 5.73 11.71 -6.83
C PRO A 83 5.05 12.70 -7.79
N LEU A 84 4.22 12.21 -8.72
CA LEU A 84 3.46 13.07 -9.65
C LEU A 84 2.47 13.98 -8.92
N TRP A 85 1.76 13.46 -7.93
CA TRP A 85 0.80 14.24 -7.13
C TRP A 85 1.50 15.31 -6.31
N VAL A 86 2.66 15.01 -5.74
CA VAL A 86 3.46 15.99 -5.00
C VAL A 86 3.93 17.11 -5.93
N TRP A 87 4.45 16.76 -7.11
CA TRP A 87 4.86 17.75 -8.10
C TRP A 87 3.69 18.66 -8.53
N LEU A 88 2.52 18.06 -8.79
CA LEU A 88 1.33 18.80 -9.21
C LEU A 88 0.79 19.73 -8.10
N ALA A 89 0.76 19.26 -6.85
CA ALA A 89 0.17 20.00 -5.72
C ALA A 89 1.08 21.09 -5.16
N PHE A 90 2.40 20.85 -5.14
CA PHE A 90 3.36 21.77 -4.51
C PHE A 90 4.15 22.62 -5.50
N SER A 91 4.13 22.32 -6.80
CA SER A 91 4.80 23.09 -7.87
C SER A 91 6.29 23.40 -7.63
N GLU A 92 6.92 22.78 -6.63
CA GLU A 92 8.36 22.83 -6.43
C GLU A 92 9.01 22.01 -7.53
N THR A 93 9.99 22.61 -8.22
CA THR A 93 10.79 21.94 -9.23
C THR A 93 11.39 20.67 -8.61
N PRO A 94 11.04 19.48 -9.12
CA PRO A 94 11.42 18.23 -8.48
C PRO A 94 12.94 18.14 -8.51
N ASP A 95 13.52 17.91 -7.33
CA ASP A 95 14.95 17.72 -7.19
C ASP A 95 15.40 16.51 -8.04
N ILE A 96 16.68 16.50 -8.43
CA ILE A 96 17.24 15.45 -9.30
C ILE A 96 17.02 14.06 -8.68
N SER A 97 17.04 13.98 -7.34
CA SER A 97 16.75 12.77 -6.58
C SER A 97 15.34 12.19 -6.84
N THR A 98 14.31 13.03 -6.95
CA THR A 98 12.93 12.61 -7.28
C THR A 98 12.84 12.09 -8.70
N ILE A 99 13.55 12.71 -9.64
CA ILE A 99 13.59 12.28 -11.04
C ILE A 99 14.25 10.90 -11.16
N ILE A 100 15.40 10.70 -10.51
CA ILE A 100 16.10 9.41 -10.50
C ILE A 100 15.23 8.32 -9.89
N GLY A 101 14.56 8.60 -8.76
CA GLY A 101 13.60 7.68 -8.14
C GLY A 101 12.46 7.31 -9.10
N GLY A 102 11.87 8.30 -9.77
CA GLY A 102 10.81 8.08 -10.77
C GLY A 102 11.28 7.20 -11.95
N VAL A 103 12.48 7.44 -12.47
CA VAL A 103 13.07 6.62 -13.55
C VAL A 103 13.29 5.17 -13.11
N ILE A 104 13.79 4.93 -11.90
CA ILE A 104 13.99 3.57 -11.36
C ILE A 104 12.66 2.82 -11.25
N ILE A 105 11.60 3.50 -10.79
CA ILE A 105 10.26 2.94 -10.71
C ILE A 105 9.76 2.57 -12.11
N LEU A 106 9.83 3.49 -13.08
CA LEU A 106 9.41 3.24 -14.46
C LEU A 106 10.15 2.04 -15.09
N ILE A 107 11.45 1.91 -14.86
CA ILE A 107 12.25 0.77 -15.33
C ILE A 107 11.76 -0.54 -14.69
N SER A 108 11.50 -0.52 -13.37
CA SER A 108 11.01 -1.69 -12.64
C SER A 108 9.62 -2.14 -13.13
N VAL A 109 8.73 -1.19 -13.39
CA VAL A 109 7.39 -1.44 -13.96
C VAL A 109 7.51 -2.07 -15.34
N PHE A 110 8.34 -1.48 -16.20
CA PHE A 110 8.57 -1.98 -17.54
C PHE A 110 9.11 -3.41 -17.53
N TRP A 111 10.09 -3.69 -16.66
CA TRP A 111 10.64 -5.03 -16.47
C TRP A 111 9.60 -6.03 -15.97
N TYR A 112 8.79 -5.63 -14.98
CA TYR A 112 7.71 -6.46 -14.44
C TYR A 112 6.68 -6.81 -15.51
N LEU A 113 6.21 -5.83 -16.28
CA LEU A 113 5.25 -6.05 -17.37
C LEU A 113 5.84 -6.94 -18.47
N TRP A 114 7.09 -6.70 -18.86
CA TRP A 114 7.80 -7.49 -19.86
C TRP A 114 7.96 -8.96 -19.41
N SER A 115 8.30 -9.18 -18.14
CA SER A 115 8.39 -10.52 -17.55
C SER A 115 7.03 -11.20 -17.44
N GLY A 116 5.99 -10.44 -17.07
CA GLY A 116 4.60 -10.91 -16.99
C GLY A 116 4.05 -11.37 -18.33
N MET A 117 4.33 -10.65 -19.42
CA MET A 117 3.94 -11.05 -20.78
C MET A 117 4.67 -12.31 -21.29
N ARG A 118 5.86 -12.60 -20.75
CA ARG A 118 6.59 -13.85 -21.06
C ARG A 118 6.15 -15.03 -20.18
N GLY A 119 5.29 -14.77 -19.20
CA GLY A 119 4.81 -15.73 -18.21
C GLY A 119 3.35 -16.13 -18.39
N ASP A 120 2.88 -16.33 -19.62
CA ASP A 120 1.70 -17.17 -19.85
C ASP A 120 2.06 -18.61 -19.47
N GLN A 121 2.04 -18.91 -18.16
CA GLN A 121 1.96 -20.27 -17.66
C GLN A 121 0.54 -20.75 -17.93
N PRO A 122 0.29 -21.59 -18.94
CA PRO A 122 -1.01 -22.21 -19.09
C PRO A 122 -1.27 -22.94 -17.78
N ARG A 123 -2.40 -22.61 -17.13
CA ARG A 123 -2.91 -23.33 -15.96
C ARG A 123 -2.91 -24.83 -16.27
N ARG A 124 -1.83 -25.52 -15.90
CA ARG A 124 -1.77 -26.96 -15.75
C ARG A 124 -2.59 -27.28 -14.51
N THR A 125 -3.90 -27.38 -14.70
CA THR A 125 -4.78 -28.06 -13.75
C THR A 125 -5.65 -29.05 -14.54
N LEU A 126 -4.97 -29.94 -15.27
CA LEU A 126 -5.46 -31.28 -15.58
C LEU A 126 -4.49 -32.27 -14.92
N LYS A 127 -4.84 -32.72 -13.71
CA LYS A 127 -4.44 -33.99 -13.07
C LYS A 127 -5.19 -34.04 -11.72
N ASN A 128 -6.13 -34.91 -11.36
CA ASN A 128 -6.76 -36.15 -11.86
C ASN A 128 -8.14 -36.21 -11.14
N VAL A 129 -9.21 -36.72 -11.76
CA VAL A 129 -9.69 -38.12 -11.62
C VAL A 129 -9.50 -38.68 -10.21
#